data_AF-A0A0R3RGN3-F1
#
_entry.id   AF-A0A0R3RGN3-F1
#
_cell.length_a   1.000
_cell.length_b   1.000
_cell.length_c   1.000
_cell.angle_alpha   90.00
_cell.angle_beta   90.00
_cell.angle_gamma   90.00
#
_symmetry.space_group_name_H-M   'P 1'
#
loop_
_entity.id
_entity.type
_entity.pdbx_description
1 polymer ?
#
loop_
_entity_poly.entity_id
_entity_poly.type
_entity_poly.pdbx_seq_one_letter_code
_entity_poly.pdbx_strand_id
1 'polypeptide(L)'
;MQYFTKYTVPNEFMVSLLMNHNNLQNIDDENNSIHEDDTESDNTQSSEEDQRERRPFDVTLPPTHQYLRLNGTFFELDFSIQLNGNDDLPHSFKMEDAGKVITVSILEMPIVLLPTQLLPFHTDYPLLVSQLRHAAQENEYIALKPRLDYFDTDIATLIQVRSLQENDGGISVQAVGRQRCRILNRRSAINGMPYGEVRVLEERELPSFSQMLMPASFAHMRPAKSLRYFAAMTAHSYHALKISLTKYYIDEIAKWLYGWHVCEKVKRVLSQGPTALSYWVAANLPIDMEMRLRLLDEPCTDRRLKDEYGIINQTNQTYGVTLREKDKKELDQKIDVIVCKNCGTLLCNMSQMINVSIEGNSAHYVNPGGYVHDLFTVSEVVSTIARGIPSAECSWFPGYKWTIHECSHCGQHVGWRFTSSNLSPRSFFGLTRRSIRPADSRRPITSTIQRIEQLAII
;
A
#
# COMPACT_ATOMS: atom_id res chain seq x y z
N MET A 1 -22.88 25.73 -17.17
CA MET A 1 -23.72 24.69 -17.77
C MET A 1 -22.92 23.98 -18.87
N GLN A 2 -21.95 23.17 -18.45
CA GLN A 2 -21.24 22.17 -19.26
C GLN A 2 -20.81 21.08 -18.26
N TYR A 3 -20.96 19.84 -18.69
CA TYR A 3 -21.16 18.67 -17.84
C TYR A 3 -19.87 18.16 -17.18
N PHE A 4 -19.93 17.92 -15.87
CA PHE A 4 -18.98 17.06 -15.15
C PHE A 4 -19.16 15.61 -15.63
N THR A 5 -18.14 15.05 -16.27
CA THR A 5 -18.05 13.62 -16.55
C THR A 5 -17.77 12.89 -15.24
N LYS A 6 -18.83 12.42 -14.57
CA LYS A 6 -18.74 11.25 -13.70
C LYS A 6 -18.21 10.11 -14.58
N TYR A 7 -17.06 9.55 -14.25
CA TYR A 7 -16.71 8.22 -14.74
C TYR A 7 -17.58 7.19 -14.02
N THR A 8 -18.85 7.12 -14.41
CA THR A 8 -19.68 5.95 -14.23
C THR A 8 -19.17 4.89 -15.20
N VAL A 9 -18.59 3.82 -14.66
CA VAL A 9 -18.34 2.60 -15.43
C VAL A 9 -19.69 2.10 -15.96
N PRO A 10 -19.85 1.83 -17.27
CA PRO A 10 -21.08 1.28 -17.80
C PRO A 10 -21.33 -0.10 -17.22
N ASN A 11 -22.52 -0.28 -16.64
CA ASN A 11 -22.99 -1.51 -16.00
C ASN A 11 -23.46 -2.56 -17.04
N GLU A 12 -22.78 -2.66 -18.19
CA GLU A 12 -23.18 -3.52 -19.32
C GLU A 12 -22.16 -4.61 -19.70
N PHE A 13 -21.20 -4.94 -18.82
CA PHE A 13 -20.29 -6.08 -19.01
C PHE A 13 -20.34 -7.12 -17.89
N MET A 14 -21.46 -7.18 -17.16
CA MET A 14 -21.71 -8.11 -16.05
C MET A 14 -22.98 -8.97 -16.25
N VAL A 15 -23.35 -9.34 -17.49
CA VAL A 15 -24.52 -10.22 -17.73
C VAL A 15 -24.27 -11.37 -18.75
N SER A 16 -23.11 -11.49 -19.40
CA SER A 16 -22.91 -12.54 -20.43
C SER A 16 -22.37 -13.89 -19.94
N LEU A 17 -22.38 -14.21 -18.64
CA LEU A 17 -21.91 -15.52 -18.14
C LEU A 17 -22.85 -16.27 -17.18
N LEU A 18 -24.16 -16.02 -17.24
CA LEU A 18 -25.18 -16.85 -16.60
C LEU A 18 -26.39 -16.99 -17.54
N MET A 19 -26.33 -17.94 -18.47
CA MET A 19 -27.53 -18.36 -19.20
C MET A 19 -28.13 -19.63 -18.59
N ASN A 20 -29.47 -19.66 -18.65
CA ASN A 20 -30.40 -20.77 -18.50
C ASN A 20 -30.77 -21.19 -17.08
N HIS A 21 -31.93 -20.71 -16.61
CA HIS A 21 -33.13 -21.56 -16.57
C HIS A 21 -34.42 -20.77 -16.25
N ASN A 22 -35.43 -21.06 -17.08
CA ASN A 22 -36.88 -21.14 -16.80
C ASN A 22 -37.74 -19.87 -16.73
N ASN A 23 -38.52 -19.70 -17.80
CA ASN A 23 -39.93 -19.28 -17.90
C ASN A 23 -40.69 -19.08 -16.58
N LEU A 24 -41.38 -17.94 -16.44
CA LEU A 24 -42.86 -17.86 -16.35
C LEU A 24 -43.34 -16.39 -16.31
N GLN A 25 -44.18 -16.07 -17.30
CA GLN A 25 -45.36 -15.19 -17.32
C GLN A 25 -45.48 -13.95 -16.40
N ASN A 26 -45.50 -12.76 -17.05
CA ASN A 26 -46.63 -11.83 -17.22
C ASN A 26 -47.47 -11.28 -16.04
N ILE A 27 -47.68 -9.95 -16.14
CA ILE A 27 -48.85 -9.10 -15.83
C ILE A 27 -48.79 -8.23 -14.55
N ASP A 28 -48.71 -6.92 -14.83
CA ASP A 28 -49.40 -5.73 -14.31
C ASP A 28 -49.63 -5.55 -12.79
N ASP A 29 -49.32 -4.34 -12.28
CA ASP A 29 -50.33 -3.54 -11.59
C ASP A 29 -49.89 -2.07 -11.37
N GLU A 30 -50.92 -1.22 -11.39
CA GLU A 30 -50.94 0.24 -11.50
C GLU A 30 -50.67 1.03 -10.20
N ASN A 31 -50.41 2.33 -10.40
CA ASN A 31 -50.87 3.49 -9.61
C ASN A 31 -50.66 3.55 -8.07
N ASN A 32 -49.95 4.60 -7.61
CA ASN A 32 -50.62 5.80 -7.05
C ASN A 32 -49.63 6.89 -6.59
N SER A 33 -49.93 8.12 -6.99
CA SER A 33 -49.35 9.37 -6.49
C SER A 33 -49.98 9.77 -5.16
N ILE A 34 -49.20 10.33 -4.22
CA ILE A 34 -49.73 11.19 -3.15
C ILE A 34 -48.81 12.41 -2.98
N HIS A 35 -49.48 13.56 -2.87
CA HIS A 35 -49.04 14.94 -2.82
C HIS A 35 -48.05 15.29 -1.68
N GLU A 36 -47.14 16.22 -1.99
CA GLU A 36 -46.33 16.99 -1.05
C GLU A 36 -47.11 18.23 -0.58
N ASP A 37 -47.11 18.48 0.73
CA ASP A 37 -47.58 19.71 1.37
C ASP A 37 -46.38 20.56 1.79
N ASP A 38 -46.48 21.86 1.49
CA ASP A 38 -45.51 22.91 1.76
C ASP A 38 -45.41 23.26 3.26
N THR A 39 -44.18 23.49 3.74
CA THR A 39 -43.91 24.42 4.85
C THR A 39 -42.61 25.20 4.59
N GLU A 40 -42.78 26.52 4.44
CA GLU A 40 -41.77 27.59 4.63
C GLU A 40 -41.03 27.41 5.97
N SER A 41 -39.80 27.83 6.26
CA SER A 41 -38.86 28.82 5.72
C SER A 41 -37.53 28.59 6.47
N ASP A 42 -36.38 28.83 5.84
CA ASP A 42 -35.34 29.65 6.49
C ASP A 42 -34.25 30.08 5.50
N ASN A 43 -34.05 31.40 5.44
CA ASN A 43 -33.02 32.08 4.67
C ASN A 43 -31.64 31.65 5.16
N THR A 44 -30.92 30.89 4.33
CA THR A 44 -29.45 30.79 4.47
C THR A 44 -28.84 31.46 3.25
N GLN A 45 -28.17 32.60 3.47
CA GLN A 45 -27.29 33.24 2.51
C GLN A 45 -26.25 32.21 2.04
N SER A 46 -26.48 31.57 0.89
CA SER A 46 -25.46 30.81 0.19
C SER A 46 -24.44 31.81 -0.33
N SER A 47 -23.31 31.91 0.36
CA SER A 47 -22.13 32.67 -0.05
C SER A 47 -21.83 32.46 -1.53
N GLU A 48 -21.66 33.54 -2.28
CA GLU A 48 -21.30 33.61 -3.71
C GLU A 48 -19.97 32.90 -4.08
N GLU A 49 -19.31 32.23 -3.13
CA GLU A 49 -18.06 31.48 -3.35
C GLU A 49 -18.24 30.12 -4.03
N ASP A 50 -19.45 29.55 -4.09
CA ASP A 50 -19.66 28.20 -4.65
C ASP A 50 -19.88 28.16 -6.18
N GLN A 51 -19.81 29.30 -6.88
CA GLN A 51 -20.03 29.39 -8.34
C GLN A 51 -18.75 29.47 -9.19
N ARG A 52 -17.53 29.50 -8.61
CA ARG A 52 -16.30 29.42 -9.42
C ARG A 52 -15.96 27.98 -9.75
N GLU A 53 -15.87 27.65 -11.05
CA GLU A 53 -15.37 26.36 -11.51
C GLU A 53 -13.98 26.09 -10.91
N ARG A 54 -13.87 25.04 -10.10
CA ARG A 54 -12.62 24.66 -9.42
C ARG A 54 -11.71 23.95 -10.41
N ARG A 55 -10.42 24.29 -10.36
CA ARG A 55 -9.40 23.67 -11.22
C ARG A 55 -9.07 22.27 -10.70
N PRO A 56 -8.90 21.24 -11.56
CA PRO A 56 -8.48 19.92 -11.11
C PRO A 56 -7.07 20.01 -10.50
N PHE A 57 -6.85 19.30 -9.39
CA PHE A 57 -5.51 19.18 -8.82
C PHE A 57 -4.59 18.35 -9.73
N ASP A 58 -3.35 18.79 -9.88
CA ASP A 58 -2.33 18.06 -10.63
C ASP A 58 -1.72 16.96 -9.75
N VAL A 59 -2.18 15.73 -9.97
CA VAL A 59 -1.75 14.52 -9.25
C VAL A 59 -0.29 14.14 -9.51
N THR A 60 0.40 14.82 -10.42
CA THR A 60 1.82 14.58 -10.67
C THR A 60 2.71 15.32 -9.67
N LEU A 61 2.21 16.38 -9.01
CA LEU A 61 3.01 17.20 -8.10
C LEU A 61 3.47 16.46 -6.83
N PRO A 62 2.66 15.64 -6.12
CA PRO A 62 3.09 15.11 -4.82
C PRO A 62 4.35 14.21 -4.85
N PRO A 63 4.54 13.31 -5.83
CA PRO A 63 5.77 12.52 -5.98
C PRO A 63 7.06 13.31 -6.17
N THR A 64 6.96 14.57 -6.62
CA THR A 64 8.16 15.40 -6.84
C THR A 64 8.82 15.86 -5.55
N HIS A 65 8.08 15.78 -4.43
CA HIS A 65 8.48 16.33 -3.13
C HIS A 65 8.99 17.78 -3.22
N GLN A 66 8.35 18.61 -4.05
CA GLN A 66 8.71 20.03 -4.24
C GLN A 66 8.86 20.83 -2.92
N TYR A 67 8.14 20.45 -1.87
CA TYR A 67 8.27 21.06 -0.54
C TYR A 67 9.66 20.86 0.10
N LEU A 68 10.44 19.88 -0.37
CA LEU A 68 11.83 19.64 0.01
C LEU A 68 12.84 20.43 -0.83
N ARG A 69 12.37 21.23 -1.81
CA ARG A 69 13.15 22.11 -2.69
C ARG A 69 14.24 21.46 -3.54
N LEU A 70 14.16 20.14 -3.78
CA LEU A 70 15.07 19.36 -4.64
C LEU A 70 15.23 20.03 -6.03
N ASN A 71 16.41 20.64 -6.28
CA ASN A 71 16.72 21.33 -7.54
C ASN A 71 16.90 20.31 -8.69
N GLY A 72 15.94 20.26 -9.60
CA GLY A 72 16.17 19.95 -11.02
C GLY A 72 15.85 18.53 -11.53
N THR A 73 15.02 18.50 -12.58
CA THR A 73 14.79 17.46 -13.61
C THR A 73 14.28 16.09 -13.14
N PHE A 74 12.98 15.98 -12.84
CA PHE A 74 12.43 14.72 -12.34
C PHE A 74 11.02 14.39 -12.84
N PHE A 75 10.79 14.53 -14.15
CA PHE A 75 9.51 14.13 -14.72
C PHE A 75 9.53 13.11 -15.86
N GLU A 76 10.69 12.73 -16.40
CA GLU A 76 10.69 11.83 -17.57
C GLU A 76 11.54 10.57 -17.50
N LEU A 77 12.39 10.35 -16.49
CA LEU A 77 13.39 9.28 -16.60
C LEU A 77 13.16 7.96 -15.86
N ASP A 78 12.04 7.74 -15.16
CA ASP A 78 11.96 6.53 -14.30
C ASP A 78 10.64 5.76 -14.25
N PHE A 79 9.76 5.95 -15.25
CA PHE A 79 8.78 4.90 -15.58
C PHE A 79 9.17 4.09 -16.83
N SER A 80 10.28 4.45 -17.48
CA SER A 80 10.80 3.85 -18.71
C SER A 80 12.13 3.10 -18.54
N ILE A 81 12.68 2.93 -17.33
CA ILE A 81 13.85 2.06 -17.13
C ILE A 81 13.43 0.57 -17.12
N GLN A 82 13.06 0.13 -18.31
CA GLN A 82 13.42 -1.14 -18.92
C GLN A 82 13.17 -0.86 -20.40
N LEU A 83 14.17 -0.37 -21.12
CA LEU A 83 14.35 -0.41 -22.59
C LEU A 83 15.32 0.71 -23.00
N ASN A 84 16.60 0.49 -22.75
CA ASN A 84 17.68 0.67 -23.72
C ASN A 84 19.01 0.54 -22.98
N GLY A 85 19.80 -0.44 -23.37
CA GLY A 85 21.21 -0.47 -23.02
C GLY A 85 21.87 0.76 -23.62
N ASN A 86 22.66 1.44 -22.79
CA ASN A 86 23.37 2.70 -23.05
C ASN A 86 22.52 3.94 -22.80
N ASP A 87 22.62 4.47 -21.57
CA ASP A 87 22.78 5.90 -21.32
C ASP A 87 23.37 6.09 -19.91
N ASP A 88 24.39 6.94 -19.83
CA ASP A 88 25.14 7.27 -18.62
C ASP A 88 24.24 7.95 -17.57
N LEU A 89 23.65 7.15 -16.67
CA LEU A 89 22.96 7.61 -15.46
C LEU A 89 23.95 7.72 -14.29
N PRO A 90 23.93 8.79 -13.49
CA PRO A 90 24.66 8.82 -12.24
C PRO A 90 24.01 7.79 -11.29
N HIS A 91 24.77 6.76 -10.94
CA HIS A 91 24.42 5.62 -10.09
C HIS A 91 23.66 4.48 -10.81
N SER A 92 24.43 3.58 -11.41
CA SER A 92 23.93 2.29 -11.88
C SER A 92 23.26 1.50 -10.74
N PHE A 93 22.16 0.84 -11.07
CA PHE A 93 21.47 -0.09 -10.18
C PHE A 93 22.39 -1.29 -9.87
N LYS A 94 22.80 -1.44 -8.60
CA LYS A 94 23.75 -2.46 -8.16
C LYS A 94 23.04 -3.56 -7.37
N MET A 95 22.55 -4.63 -8.00
CA MET A 95 22.01 -5.75 -7.21
C MET A 95 23.13 -6.55 -6.54
N GLU A 96 22.94 -6.91 -5.28
CA GLU A 96 23.81 -7.84 -4.55
C GLU A 96 23.25 -9.26 -4.62
N ASP A 97 24.14 -10.25 -4.67
CA ASP A 97 23.76 -11.66 -4.74
C ASP A 97 23.00 -12.13 -3.47
N ALA A 98 22.03 -13.00 -3.67
CA ALA A 98 21.29 -13.60 -2.56
C ALA A 98 22.24 -14.37 -1.61
N GLY A 99 22.07 -14.17 -0.30
CA GLY A 99 22.89 -14.77 0.74
C GLY A 99 24.23 -14.08 0.99
N LYS A 100 24.64 -13.12 0.13
CA LYS A 100 25.86 -12.33 0.33
C LYS A 100 25.78 -11.55 1.64
N VAL A 101 26.90 -11.53 2.37
CA VAL A 101 27.04 -10.72 3.58
C VAL A 101 27.82 -9.47 3.22
N ILE A 102 27.26 -8.30 3.53
CA ILE A 102 27.86 -7.00 3.28
C ILE A 102 27.88 -6.18 4.57
N THR A 103 28.85 -5.30 4.73
CA THR A 103 28.90 -4.35 5.84
C THR A 103 28.27 -3.04 5.39
N VAL A 104 27.28 -2.54 6.13
CA VAL A 104 26.54 -1.32 5.79
C VAL A 104 26.29 -0.46 7.03
N SER A 105 26.06 0.83 6.81
CA SER A 105 25.48 1.70 7.84
C SER A 105 24.03 1.30 8.11
N ILE A 106 23.57 1.44 9.35
CA ILE A 106 22.21 1.10 9.76
C ILE A 106 21.46 2.40 10.07
N LEU A 107 20.31 2.61 9.45
CA LEU A 107 19.44 3.76 9.69
C LEU A 107 18.12 3.25 10.27
N GLU A 108 17.77 3.71 11.47
CA GLU A 108 16.52 3.35 12.11
C GLU A 108 15.45 4.41 11.84
N MET A 109 14.29 3.99 11.32
CA MET A 109 13.16 4.90 11.08
C MET A 109 11.81 4.29 11.49
N PRO A 110 10.83 5.11 11.88
CA PRO A 110 9.49 4.68 12.29
C PRO A 110 8.59 4.14 11.16
N ILE A 111 9.16 3.57 10.10
CA ILE A 111 8.49 3.10 8.89
C ILE A 111 8.98 1.70 8.47
N VAL A 112 8.16 0.97 7.72
CA VAL A 112 8.56 -0.27 7.03
C VAL A 112 8.61 0.03 5.53
N LEU A 113 9.81 0.22 4.99
CA LEU A 113 10.00 0.49 3.57
C LEU A 113 10.08 -0.83 2.80
N LEU A 114 9.23 -1.00 1.79
CA LEU A 114 9.29 -2.14 0.89
C LEU A 114 10.28 -1.86 -0.25
N PRO A 115 10.87 -2.90 -0.88
CA PRO A 115 11.58 -2.75 -2.15
C PRO A 115 10.79 -1.91 -3.15
N THR A 116 11.51 -1.18 -4.01
CA THR A 116 11.01 -0.21 -5.02
C THR A 116 10.37 1.07 -4.51
N GLN A 117 10.07 1.19 -3.21
CA GLN A 117 9.45 2.39 -2.69
C GLN A 117 10.46 3.53 -2.52
N LEU A 118 10.00 4.73 -2.84
CA LEU A 118 10.71 5.98 -2.60
C LEU A 118 10.57 6.39 -1.12
N LEU A 119 11.69 6.82 -0.55
CA LEU A 119 11.83 7.33 0.81
C LEU A 119 12.45 8.73 0.76
N PRO A 120 11.63 9.79 0.77
CA PRO A 120 12.10 11.13 1.05
C PRO A 120 12.33 11.29 2.57
N PHE A 121 13.38 12.00 2.98
CA PHE A 121 13.57 12.46 4.36
C PHE A 121 14.52 13.66 4.41
N HIS A 122 14.50 14.39 5.53
CA HIS A 122 15.41 15.50 5.78
C HIS A 122 16.17 15.24 7.08
N THR A 123 17.45 15.60 7.12
CA THR A 123 18.29 15.52 8.31
C THR A 123 19.32 16.63 8.34
N ASP A 124 19.43 17.29 9.49
CA ASP A 124 20.48 18.25 9.83
C ASP A 124 21.57 17.62 10.71
N TYR A 125 21.38 16.38 11.16
CA TYR A 125 22.33 15.69 12.02
C TYR A 125 23.68 15.45 11.30
N PRO A 126 24.80 16.09 11.72
CA PRO A 126 26.03 16.17 10.93
C PRO A 126 26.64 14.82 10.56
N LEU A 127 26.58 13.83 11.47
CA LEU A 127 27.13 12.50 11.21
C LEU A 127 26.32 11.74 10.16
N LEU A 128 24.99 11.82 10.23
CA LEU A 128 24.12 11.20 9.23
C LEU A 128 24.24 11.89 7.87
N VAL A 129 24.38 13.22 7.85
CA VAL A 129 24.68 13.99 6.63
C VAL A 129 25.97 13.48 5.97
N SER A 130 27.05 13.33 6.75
CA SER A 130 28.33 12.82 6.24
C SER A 130 28.21 11.39 5.68
N GLN A 131 27.48 10.51 6.37
CA GLN A 131 27.26 9.13 5.91
C GLN A 131 26.44 9.07 4.62
N LEU A 132 25.39 9.88 4.52
CA LEU A 132 24.53 9.90 3.33
C LEU A 132 25.26 10.46 2.11
N ARG A 133 26.11 11.47 2.30
CA ARG A 133 26.99 11.98 1.23
C ARG A 133 27.97 10.92 0.76
N HIS A 134 28.63 10.22 1.69
CA HIS A 134 29.54 9.13 1.34
C HIS A 134 28.81 8.00 0.59
N ALA A 135 27.67 7.55 1.12
CA ALA A 135 26.88 6.49 0.50
C ALA A 135 26.39 6.88 -0.90
N ALA A 136 26.03 8.14 -1.11
CA ALA A 136 25.66 8.64 -2.44
C ALA A 136 26.86 8.67 -3.40
N GLN A 137 28.03 9.15 -2.95
CA GLN A 137 29.25 9.22 -3.76
C GLN A 137 29.75 7.84 -4.19
N GLU A 138 29.83 6.91 -3.23
CA GLU A 138 30.36 5.56 -3.45
C GLU A 138 29.29 4.57 -3.94
N ASN A 139 28.05 5.02 -4.11
CA ASN A 139 26.91 4.20 -4.49
C ASN A 139 26.69 2.99 -3.54
N GLU A 140 26.88 3.22 -2.24
CA GLU A 140 26.80 2.20 -1.19
C GLU A 140 25.38 2.05 -0.64
N TYR A 141 25.12 0.85 -0.12
CA TYR A 141 23.87 0.54 0.55
C TYR A 141 23.87 1.00 2.01
N ILE A 142 22.69 1.43 2.45
CA ILE A 142 22.36 1.65 3.87
C ILE A 142 21.25 0.66 4.22
N ALA A 143 21.34 -0.02 5.36
CA ALA A 143 20.24 -0.84 5.87
C ALA A 143 19.24 0.02 6.63
N LEU A 144 18.03 0.18 6.09
CA LEU A 144 16.93 0.83 6.79
C LEU A 144 16.21 -0.18 7.69
N LYS A 145 16.44 -0.08 9.00
CA LYS A 145 15.81 -0.91 10.02
C LYS A 145 14.50 -0.26 10.51
N PRO A 146 13.35 -0.95 10.43
CA PRO A 146 12.12 -0.45 11.00
C PRO A 146 12.20 -0.35 12.53
N ARG A 147 11.75 0.77 13.09
CA ARG A 147 11.57 0.98 14.53
C ARG A 147 10.09 0.99 14.90
N LEU A 148 9.62 -0.12 15.45
CA LEU A 148 8.24 -0.31 15.91
C LEU A 148 8.19 -0.40 17.44
N ASP A 149 7.10 0.06 18.05
CA ASP A 149 7.04 0.28 19.51
C ASP A 149 7.06 -1.04 20.32
N TYR A 150 6.60 -2.15 19.74
CA TYR A 150 6.44 -3.45 20.42
C TYR A 150 7.22 -4.61 19.77
N PHE A 151 7.94 -4.35 18.68
CA PHE A 151 8.64 -5.39 17.92
C PHE A 151 10.06 -4.94 17.62
N ASP A 152 11.03 -5.67 18.14
CA ASP A 152 12.39 -5.64 17.60
C ASP A 152 12.47 -6.66 16.46
N THR A 153 13.08 -6.26 15.36
CA THR A 153 13.22 -7.09 14.17
C THR A 153 14.64 -6.98 13.63
N ASP A 154 15.15 -8.08 13.09
CA ASP A 154 16.40 -8.11 12.37
C ASP A 154 16.21 -7.85 10.86
N ILE A 155 14.97 -7.77 10.39
CA ILE A 155 14.64 -7.48 8.99
C ILE A 155 14.79 -5.99 8.71
N ALA A 156 15.44 -5.70 7.60
CA ALA A 156 15.66 -4.35 7.10
C ALA A 156 15.60 -4.33 5.57
N THR A 157 15.47 -3.13 5.01
CA THR A 157 15.52 -2.91 3.56
C THR A 157 16.79 -2.15 3.22
N LEU A 158 17.60 -2.68 2.31
CA LEU A 158 18.72 -1.96 1.73
C LEU A 158 18.16 -0.80 0.90
N ILE A 159 18.56 0.41 1.26
CA ILE A 159 18.22 1.64 0.55
C ILE A 159 19.44 2.17 -0.18
N GLN A 160 19.20 2.76 -1.33
CA GLN A 160 20.20 3.44 -2.13
C GLN A 160 19.81 4.91 -2.25
N VAL A 161 20.75 5.82 -1.99
CA VAL A 161 20.51 7.26 -2.15
C VAL A 161 20.45 7.57 -3.64
N ARG A 162 19.34 8.18 -4.07
CA ARG A 162 19.08 8.54 -5.46
C ARG A 162 19.43 10.00 -5.72
N SER A 163 19.06 10.88 -4.80
CA SER A 163 19.39 12.31 -4.87
C SER A 163 19.56 12.88 -3.47
N LEU A 164 20.39 13.92 -3.38
CA LEU A 164 20.61 14.68 -2.16
C LEU A 164 20.70 16.16 -2.51
N GLN A 165 20.21 17.01 -1.62
CA GLN A 165 20.34 18.45 -1.76
C GLN A 165 20.49 19.11 -0.40
N GLU A 166 21.36 20.11 -0.33
CA GLU A 166 21.52 20.94 0.86
C GLU A 166 20.34 21.90 0.99
N ASN A 167 19.66 21.83 2.13
CA ASN A 167 18.53 22.70 2.46
C ASN A 167 18.58 23.01 3.96
N ASP A 168 18.25 24.24 4.34
CA ASP A 168 17.97 24.64 5.74
C ASP A 168 19.02 24.17 6.78
N GLY A 169 20.30 24.17 6.41
CA GLY A 169 21.41 23.75 7.29
C GLY A 169 21.64 22.23 7.40
N GLY A 170 20.84 21.43 6.69
CA GLY A 170 20.96 19.98 6.58
C GLY A 170 20.94 19.49 5.13
N ILE A 171 20.50 18.25 4.93
CA ILE A 171 20.26 17.67 3.60
C ILE A 171 18.86 17.08 3.49
N SER A 172 18.21 17.33 2.35
CA SER A 172 17.04 16.59 1.89
C SER A 172 17.50 15.45 1.00
N VAL A 173 17.01 14.23 1.26
CA VAL A 173 17.44 13.01 0.58
C VAL A 173 16.23 12.29 0.01
N GLN A 174 16.37 11.78 -1.22
CA GLN A 174 15.49 10.75 -1.75
C GLN A 174 16.28 9.44 -1.87
N ALA A 175 15.84 8.43 -1.13
CA ALA A 175 16.38 7.08 -1.21
C ALA A 175 15.34 6.11 -1.79
N VAL A 176 15.77 5.00 -2.37
CA VAL A 176 14.86 3.98 -2.90
C VAL A 176 15.19 2.63 -2.25
N GLY A 177 14.17 1.91 -1.78
CA GLY A 177 14.32 0.55 -1.30
C GLY A 177 14.71 -0.39 -2.44
N ARG A 178 15.74 -1.22 -2.26
CA ARG A 178 16.26 -2.12 -3.30
C ARG A 178 16.03 -3.58 -2.98
N GLN A 179 16.66 -4.08 -1.92
CA GLN A 179 16.65 -5.49 -1.55
C GLN A 179 16.38 -5.65 -0.07
N ARG A 180 15.78 -6.76 0.31
CA ARG A 180 15.64 -7.12 1.70
C ARG A 180 16.95 -7.63 2.26
N CYS A 181 17.20 -7.36 3.53
CA CYS A 181 18.34 -7.88 4.25
C CYS A 181 17.96 -8.25 5.68
N ARG A 182 18.79 -9.09 6.29
CA ARG A 182 18.71 -9.43 7.71
C ARG A 182 19.98 -8.99 8.41
N ILE A 183 19.84 -8.20 9.48
CA ILE A 183 20.93 -7.69 10.28
C ILE A 183 21.51 -8.84 11.11
N LEU A 184 22.79 -9.15 10.92
CA LEU A 184 23.48 -10.23 11.63
C LEU A 184 24.15 -9.73 12.90
N ASN A 185 24.76 -8.55 12.82
CA ASN A 185 25.33 -7.87 13.98
C ASN A 185 25.14 -6.36 13.88
N ARG A 186 25.25 -5.72 15.03
CA ARG A 186 25.20 -4.27 15.17
C ARG A 186 26.41 -3.82 15.97
N ARG A 187 27.12 -2.84 15.44
CA ARG A 187 28.26 -2.18 16.05
C ARG A 187 28.01 -0.68 16.04
N SER A 188 28.70 0.04 16.92
CA SER A 188 28.74 1.50 16.92
C SER A 188 30.13 1.94 16.50
N ALA A 189 30.20 2.80 15.49
CA ALA A 189 31.45 3.42 15.10
C ALA A 189 31.94 4.37 16.21
N ILE A 190 33.18 4.84 16.11
CA ILE A 190 33.78 5.76 17.09
C ILE A 190 32.94 7.05 17.24
N ASN A 191 32.26 7.46 16.16
CA ASN A 191 31.36 8.60 16.13
C ASN A 191 29.94 8.29 16.66
N GLY A 192 29.66 7.06 17.11
CA GLY A 192 28.36 6.62 17.62
C GLY A 192 27.37 6.12 16.56
N MET A 193 27.68 6.24 15.26
CA MET A 193 26.77 5.79 14.21
C MET A 193 26.70 4.26 14.14
N PRO A 194 25.48 3.69 14.04
CA PRO A 194 25.34 2.25 13.97
C PRO A 194 25.70 1.72 12.57
N TYR A 195 26.45 0.64 12.54
CA TYR A 195 26.82 -0.10 11.32
C TYR A 195 26.91 -1.60 11.65
N GLY A 196 26.91 -2.44 10.63
CA GLY A 196 27.02 -3.88 10.86
C GLY A 196 26.97 -4.72 9.60
N GLU A 197 27.14 -6.02 9.80
CA GLU A 197 27.00 -7.03 8.75
C GLU A 197 25.52 -7.35 8.55
N VAL A 198 25.09 -7.32 7.30
CA VAL A 198 23.75 -7.71 6.89
C VAL A 198 23.84 -8.79 5.81
N ARG A 199 22.93 -9.75 5.88
CA ARG A 199 22.76 -10.78 4.84
C ARG A 199 21.69 -10.35 3.87
N VAL A 200 22.03 -10.25 2.59
CA VAL A 200 21.06 -10.01 1.51
C VAL A 200 20.12 -11.22 1.39
N LEU A 201 18.82 -10.97 1.42
CA LEU A 201 17.82 -12.03 1.38
C LEU A 201 17.43 -12.35 -0.07
N GLU A 202 17.16 -13.63 -0.30
CA GLU A 202 16.68 -14.16 -1.58
C GLU A 202 15.19 -13.83 -1.77
N GLU A 203 14.80 -13.47 -2.99
CA GLU A 203 13.40 -13.47 -3.44
C GLU A 203 13.10 -14.80 -4.11
N ARG A 204 12.18 -15.59 -3.54
CA ARG A 204 11.85 -16.93 -4.04
C ARG A 204 10.52 -16.90 -4.78
N GLU A 205 10.53 -17.33 -6.04
CA GLU A 205 9.32 -17.69 -6.78
C GLU A 205 9.24 -19.21 -6.90
N LEU A 206 8.09 -19.78 -6.53
CA LEU A 206 7.88 -21.22 -6.58
C LEU A 206 7.73 -21.68 -8.03
N PRO A 207 8.30 -22.83 -8.40
CA PRO A 207 8.07 -23.40 -9.71
C PRO A 207 6.59 -23.75 -9.88
N SER A 208 6.10 -23.66 -11.11
CA SER A 208 4.72 -24.07 -11.39
C SER A 208 4.52 -25.53 -11.01
N PHE A 209 3.43 -25.82 -10.29
CA PHE A 209 3.04 -27.18 -9.95
C PHE A 209 2.91 -28.08 -11.20
N SER A 210 2.59 -27.47 -12.35
CA SER A 210 2.51 -28.17 -13.63
C SER A 210 3.85 -28.73 -14.13
N GLN A 211 4.98 -28.33 -13.55
CA GLN A 211 6.31 -28.79 -13.97
C GLN A 211 6.81 -29.95 -13.09
N MET A 212 6.28 -30.15 -11.87
CA MET A 212 6.79 -31.13 -10.92
C MET A 212 6.23 -32.54 -11.09
N LEU A 213 4.97 -32.68 -11.55
CA LEU A 213 4.24 -33.96 -11.54
C LEU A 213 3.74 -34.40 -12.92
N MET A 214 4.24 -33.81 -14.01
CA MET A 214 3.80 -34.19 -15.36
C MET A 214 4.65 -35.33 -15.92
N PRO A 215 4.06 -36.50 -16.23
CA PRO A 215 4.73 -37.50 -17.05
C PRO A 215 5.13 -36.89 -18.39
N ALA A 216 6.27 -37.32 -18.95
CA ALA A 216 6.77 -36.83 -20.23
C ALA A 216 5.75 -36.97 -21.37
N SER A 217 4.90 -38.00 -21.34
CA SER A 217 3.81 -38.22 -22.30
C SER A 217 2.75 -37.12 -22.30
N PHE A 218 2.66 -36.33 -21.22
CA PHE A 218 1.72 -35.21 -21.09
C PHE A 218 2.38 -33.84 -21.16
N ALA A 219 3.67 -33.75 -21.53
CA ALA A 219 4.42 -32.49 -21.58
C ALA A 219 3.77 -31.42 -22.49
N HIS A 220 3.02 -31.82 -23.51
CA HIS A 220 2.33 -30.92 -24.44
C HIS A 220 0.85 -30.63 -24.06
N MET A 221 0.39 -31.09 -22.90
CA MET A 221 -0.99 -30.86 -22.47
C MET A 221 -1.22 -29.41 -22.05
N ARG A 222 -2.35 -28.84 -22.47
CA ARG A 222 -2.75 -27.48 -22.08
C ARG A 222 -2.94 -27.36 -20.55
N PRO A 223 -2.55 -26.23 -19.91
CA PRO A 223 -2.65 -26.04 -18.45
C PRO A 223 -4.04 -26.25 -17.83
N ALA A 224 -5.11 -25.90 -18.55
CA ALA A 224 -6.47 -26.07 -18.06
C ALA A 224 -6.87 -27.56 -17.92
N LYS A 225 -6.30 -28.43 -18.77
CA LYS A 225 -6.54 -29.87 -18.71
C LYS A 225 -5.60 -30.56 -17.72
N SER A 226 -4.39 -30.03 -17.53
CA SER A 226 -3.42 -30.59 -16.56
C SER A 226 -3.90 -30.46 -15.12
N LEU A 227 -4.64 -29.41 -14.76
CA LEU A 227 -5.16 -29.27 -13.39
C LEU A 227 -6.16 -30.37 -12.99
N ARG A 228 -7.00 -30.82 -13.93
CA ARG A 228 -7.90 -31.96 -13.69
C ARG A 228 -7.14 -33.27 -13.52
N TYR A 229 -6.05 -33.43 -14.28
CA TYR A 229 -5.15 -34.57 -14.12
C TYR A 229 -4.50 -34.56 -12.73
N PHE A 230 -3.95 -33.42 -12.27
CA PHE A 230 -3.39 -33.33 -10.92
C PHE A 230 -4.43 -33.58 -9.83
N ALA A 231 -5.66 -33.11 -9.99
CA ALA A 231 -6.73 -33.40 -9.04
C ALA A 231 -7.03 -34.91 -8.94
N ALA A 232 -6.85 -35.66 -10.02
CA ALA A 232 -7.00 -37.11 -10.03
C ALA A 232 -5.77 -37.84 -9.46
N MET A 233 -4.56 -37.29 -9.66
CA MET A 233 -3.30 -37.90 -9.22
C MET A 233 -2.92 -37.55 -7.77
N THR A 234 -3.50 -36.50 -7.22
CA THR A 234 -3.24 -36.02 -5.85
C THR A 234 -4.48 -36.23 -4.98
N ALA A 235 -4.33 -36.13 -3.66
CA ALA A 235 -5.47 -36.15 -2.73
C ALA A 235 -6.24 -34.82 -2.66
N HIS A 236 -6.09 -33.94 -3.66
CA HIS A 236 -6.70 -32.61 -3.67
C HIS A 236 -7.79 -32.51 -4.73
N SER A 237 -8.89 -31.84 -4.38
CA SER A 237 -9.94 -31.54 -5.35
C SER A 237 -9.45 -30.54 -6.41
N TYR A 238 -10.04 -30.57 -7.61
CA TYR A 238 -9.77 -29.59 -8.66
C TYR A 238 -9.94 -28.15 -8.16
N HIS A 239 -10.98 -27.91 -7.36
CA HIS A 239 -11.24 -26.58 -6.79
C HIS A 239 -10.11 -26.15 -5.85
N ALA A 240 -9.71 -27.02 -4.91
CA ALA A 240 -8.63 -26.75 -3.97
C ALA A 240 -7.31 -26.42 -4.69
N LEU A 241 -6.98 -27.16 -5.75
CA LEU A 241 -5.80 -26.87 -6.57
C LEU A 241 -5.94 -25.53 -7.29
N LYS A 242 -7.10 -25.25 -7.92
CA LYS A 242 -7.33 -24.01 -8.67
C LYS A 242 -7.14 -22.77 -7.80
N ILE A 243 -7.72 -22.76 -6.60
CA ILE A 243 -7.62 -21.62 -5.67
C ILE A 243 -6.26 -21.53 -4.95
N SER A 244 -5.39 -22.53 -5.12
CA SER A 244 -4.03 -22.55 -4.57
C SER A 244 -2.98 -22.07 -5.58
N LEU A 245 -3.37 -21.79 -6.82
CA LEU A 245 -2.44 -21.31 -7.84
C LEU A 245 -2.14 -19.82 -7.64
N THR A 246 -0.86 -19.45 -7.71
CA THR A 246 -0.41 -18.05 -7.68
C THR A 246 -1.10 -17.21 -8.74
N LYS A 247 -1.34 -17.79 -9.92
CA LYS A 247 -2.11 -17.14 -11.00
C LYS A 247 -3.51 -16.73 -10.55
N TYR A 248 -4.19 -17.56 -9.76
CA TYR A 248 -5.51 -17.23 -9.24
C TYR A 248 -5.45 -16.01 -8.31
N TYR A 249 -4.46 -15.94 -7.41
CA TYR A 249 -4.27 -14.78 -6.54
C TYR A 249 -3.96 -13.51 -7.35
N ILE A 250 -3.06 -13.59 -8.32
CA ILE A 250 -2.71 -12.45 -9.20
C ILE A 250 -3.95 -11.94 -9.93
N ASP A 251 -4.76 -12.83 -10.52
CA ASP A 251 -5.96 -12.44 -11.28
C ASP A 251 -6.99 -11.73 -10.38
N GLU A 252 -7.20 -12.22 -9.15
CA GLU A 252 -8.14 -11.61 -8.19
C GLU A 252 -7.61 -10.29 -7.62
N ILE A 253 -6.32 -10.21 -7.29
CA ILE A 253 -5.68 -8.97 -6.83
C ILE A 253 -5.72 -7.93 -7.95
N ALA A 254 -5.46 -8.31 -9.20
CA ALA A 254 -5.55 -7.41 -10.34
C ALA A 254 -6.96 -6.81 -10.49
N LYS A 255 -8.01 -7.64 -10.37
CA LYS A 255 -9.42 -7.15 -10.36
C LYS A 255 -9.66 -6.12 -9.28
N TRP A 256 -9.14 -6.35 -8.07
CA TRP A 256 -9.24 -5.38 -6.98
C TRP A 256 -8.47 -4.09 -7.30
N LEU A 257 -7.24 -4.18 -7.82
CA LEU A 257 -6.41 -3.03 -8.20
C LEU A 257 -7.05 -2.16 -9.29
N TYR A 258 -7.72 -2.76 -10.28
CA TYR A 258 -8.42 -2.01 -11.33
C TYR A 258 -9.58 -1.16 -10.78
N GLY A 259 -10.08 -1.45 -9.58
CA GLY A 259 -11.05 -0.60 -8.89
C GLY A 259 -10.48 0.74 -8.42
N TRP A 260 -9.16 0.85 -8.27
CA TRP A 260 -8.49 1.99 -7.64
C TRP A 260 -7.43 2.63 -8.52
N HIS A 261 -6.88 1.90 -9.50
CA HIS A 261 -5.77 2.36 -10.33
C HIS A 261 -6.11 2.30 -11.81
N VAL A 262 -5.50 3.22 -12.58
CA VAL A 262 -5.62 3.24 -14.04
C VAL A 262 -5.11 1.92 -14.63
N CYS A 263 -5.86 1.38 -15.59
CA CYS A 263 -5.63 0.07 -16.19
C CYS A 263 -4.20 -0.11 -16.73
N GLU A 264 -3.65 0.91 -17.39
CA GLU A 264 -2.29 0.89 -17.93
C GLU A 264 -1.22 0.71 -16.84
N LYS A 265 -1.40 1.37 -15.68
CA LYS A 265 -0.48 1.23 -14.55
C LYS A 265 -0.47 -0.18 -13.99
N VAL A 266 -1.65 -0.79 -13.82
CA VAL A 266 -1.78 -2.17 -13.33
C VAL A 266 -1.12 -3.14 -14.32
N LYS A 267 -1.39 -3.00 -15.63
CA LYS A 267 -0.77 -3.82 -16.67
C LYS A 267 0.76 -3.73 -16.68
N ARG A 268 1.30 -2.52 -16.51
CA ARG A 268 2.73 -2.27 -16.44
C ARG A 268 3.38 -2.95 -15.24
N VAL A 269 2.75 -2.89 -14.06
CA VAL A 269 3.26 -3.62 -12.87
C VAL A 269 3.17 -5.13 -13.09
N LEU A 270 2.08 -5.64 -13.68
CA LEU A 270 1.96 -7.06 -14.02
C LEU A 270 3.06 -7.54 -14.97
N SER A 271 3.48 -6.70 -15.93
CA SER A 271 4.58 -7.06 -16.85
C SER A 271 5.96 -7.12 -16.19
N GLN A 272 6.14 -6.51 -15.01
CA GLN A 272 7.40 -6.55 -14.26
C GLN A 272 7.59 -7.87 -13.49
N GLY A 273 6.55 -8.71 -13.42
CA GLY A 273 6.58 -10.03 -12.80
C GLY A 273 5.94 -10.10 -11.40
N PRO A 274 5.77 -11.32 -10.86
CA PRO A 274 5.03 -11.55 -9.61
C PRO A 274 5.67 -10.88 -8.40
N THR A 275 7.00 -10.87 -8.31
CA THR A 275 7.71 -10.26 -7.17
C THR A 275 7.48 -8.75 -7.12
N ALA A 276 7.63 -8.05 -8.25
CA ALA A 276 7.35 -6.60 -8.34
C ALA A 276 5.89 -6.28 -8.02
N LEU A 277 4.95 -7.10 -8.53
CA LEU A 277 3.53 -6.97 -8.21
C LEU A 277 3.29 -7.08 -6.70
N SER A 278 3.85 -8.09 -6.03
CA SER A 278 3.61 -8.30 -4.59
C SER A 278 4.04 -7.08 -3.76
N TYR A 279 5.24 -6.54 -3.99
CA TYR A 279 5.68 -5.33 -3.27
C TYR A 279 4.82 -4.11 -3.57
N TRP A 280 4.35 -3.96 -4.82
CA TRP A 280 3.45 -2.87 -5.18
C TRP A 280 2.07 -3.01 -4.51
N VAL A 281 1.54 -4.23 -4.41
CA VAL A 281 0.29 -4.52 -3.70
C VAL A 281 0.47 -4.23 -2.22
N ALA A 282 1.48 -4.81 -1.58
CA ALA A 282 1.81 -4.56 -0.18
C ALA A 282 2.00 -3.06 0.14
N ALA A 283 2.54 -2.27 -0.80
CA ALA A 283 2.62 -0.82 -0.66
C ALA A 283 1.24 -0.15 -0.56
N ASN A 284 0.27 -0.58 -1.37
CA ASN A 284 -1.05 0.05 -1.48
C ASN A 284 -2.11 -0.55 -0.54
N LEU A 285 -1.86 -1.67 0.13
CA LEU A 285 -2.79 -2.24 1.11
C LEU A 285 -2.91 -1.37 2.36
N PRO A 286 -4.12 -1.04 2.88
CA PRO A 286 -4.34 -0.22 4.10
C PRO A 286 -4.13 -1.00 5.40
N ILE A 287 -2.98 -1.66 5.51
CA ILE A 287 -2.60 -2.46 6.66
C ILE A 287 -1.71 -1.66 7.63
N ASP A 288 -1.68 -2.09 8.89
CA ASP A 288 -0.77 -1.54 9.90
C ASP A 288 0.69 -1.93 9.65
N MET A 289 1.61 -1.34 10.42
CA MET A 289 3.05 -1.57 10.25
C MET A 289 3.48 -3.00 10.58
N GLU A 290 2.75 -3.68 11.46
CA GLU A 290 3.01 -5.06 11.88
C GLU A 290 2.67 -6.05 10.75
N MET A 291 1.51 -5.88 10.11
CA MET A 291 1.17 -6.62 8.90
C MET A 291 2.13 -6.30 7.75
N ARG A 292 2.52 -5.03 7.61
CA ARG A 292 3.49 -4.61 6.59
C ARG A 292 4.87 -5.24 6.79
N LEU A 293 5.34 -5.32 8.03
CA LEU A 293 6.59 -6.01 8.37
C LEU A 293 6.53 -7.50 8.06
N ARG A 294 5.38 -8.16 8.29
CA ARG A 294 5.18 -9.56 7.90
C ARG A 294 5.32 -9.78 6.40
N LEU A 295 4.73 -8.90 5.58
CA LEU A 295 4.87 -8.97 4.11
C LEU A 295 6.32 -8.70 3.66
N LEU A 296 7.05 -7.85 4.38
CA LEU A 296 8.48 -7.63 4.14
C LEU A 296 9.31 -8.88 4.52
N ASP A 297 9.03 -9.53 5.63
CA ASP A 297 9.81 -10.71 6.07
C ASP A 297 9.55 -11.94 5.19
N GLU A 298 8.34 -12.11 4.65
CA GLU A 298 7.97 -13.25 3.80
C GLU A 298 8.89 -13.34 2.56
N PRO A 299 9.72 -14.40 2.43
CA PRO A 299 10.68 -14.51 1.34
C PRO A 299 10.11 -15.08 0.04
N CYS A 300 8.94 -15.74 0.11
CA CYS A 300 8.31 -16.37 -1.03
C CYS A 300 7.25 -15.45 -1.64
N THR A 301 7.44 -15.07 -2.90
CA THR A 301 6.53 -14.20 -3.64
C THR A 301 5.12 -14.78 -3.73
N ASP A 302 4.99 -16.08 -3.99
CA ASP A 302 3.70 -16.76 -4.08
C ASP A 302 2.94 -16.73 -2.75
N ARG A 303 3.66 -16.88 -1.63
CA ARG A 303 3.07 -16.81 -0.28
C ARG A 303 2.71 -15.38 0.07
N ARG A 304 3.55 -14.40 -0.28
CA ARG A 304 3.25 -12.97 -0.11
C ARG A 304 1.98 -12.57 -0.86
N LEU A 305 1.84 -12.96 -2.12
CA LEU A 305 0.62 -12.75 -2.92
C LEU A 305 -0.61 -13.44 -2.33
N LYS A 306 -0.44 -14.66 -1.79
CA LYS A 306 -1.52 -15.37 -1.09
C LYS A 306 -1.97 -14.60 0.15
N ASP A 307 -1.03 -14.10 0.94
CA ASP A 307 -1.32 -13.34 2.16
C ASP A 307 -1.99 -12.01 1.82
N GLU A 308 -1.51 -11.30 0.78
CA GLU A 308 -2.13 -10.09 0.25
C GLU A 308 -3.57 -10.33 -0.24
N TYR A 309 -3.79 -11.41 -0.99
CA TYR A 309 -5.13 -11.84 -1.40
C TYR A 309 -6.02 -12.14 -0.18
N GLY A 310 -5.46 -12.81 0.82
CA GLY A 310 -6.14 -13.14 2.07
C GLY A 310 -6.59 -11.90 2.82
N ILE A 311 -5.69 -10.91 2.90
CA ILE A 311 -5.91 -9.59 3.45
C ILE A 311 -7.07 -8.91 2.69
N ILE A 312 -6.98 -8.78 1.36
CA ILE A 312 -7.98 -8.09 0.51
C ILE A 312 -9.38 -8.66 0.67
N ASN A 313 -9.52 -9.99 0.75
CA ASN A 313 -10.83 -10.64 0.81
C ASN A 313 -11.29 -10.96 2.24
N GLN A 314 -10.62 -10.39 3.26
CA GLN A 314 -10.78 -10.74 4.69
C GLN A 314 -10.99 -12.24 4.91
N THR A 315 -10.35 -13.06 4.10
CA THR A 315 -10.38 -14.51 4.28
C THR A 315 -9.41 -14.78 5.41
N ASN A 316 -9.87 -14.56 6.64
CA ASN A 316 -9.22 -15.06 7.82
C ASN A 316 -9.17 -16.59 7.63
N GLN A 317 -8.04 -17.06 7.11
CA GLN A 317 -7.63 -18.45 7.11
C GLN A 317 -7.34 -18.83 8.57
N THR A 318 -8.39 -18.81 9.40
CA THR A 318 -8.39 -19.44 10.70
C THR A 318 -8.43 -20.92 10.41
N TYR A 319 -7.37 -21.61 10.81
CA TYR A 319 -7.27 -23.06 10.83
C TYR A 319 -8.62 -23.72 11.15
N GLY A 320 -9.19 -24.45 10.18
CA GLY A 320 -10.05 -25.60 10.44
C GLY A 320 -11.49 -25.39 10.93
N VAL A 321 -12.20 -24.32 10.55
CA VAL A 321 -13.67 -24.24 10.79
C VAL A 321 -14.43 -24.15 9.48
N THR A 322 -15.10 -25.25 9.12
CA THR A 322 -16.01 -25.33 7.96
C THR A 322 -17.34 -24.68 8.34
N LEU A 323 -17.62 -23.48 7.82
CA LEU A 323 -18.94 -22.85 7.95
C LEU A 323 -19.95 -23.48 6.97
N ARG A 324 -21.23 -23.49 7.36
CA ARG A 324 -22.33 -24.14 6.64
C ARG A 324 -22.75 -23.31 5.42
N GLU A 325 -23.20 -23.98 4.35
CA GLU A 325 -23.47 -23.36 3.04
C GLU A 325 -24.59 -22.31 3.01
N LYS A 326 -25.44 -22.22 4.04
CA LYS A 326 -26.55 -21.26 4.10
C LYS A 326 -26.11 -19.84 4.46
N ASP A 327 -24.87 -19.65 4.92
CA ASP A 327 -24.29 -18.34 5.25
C ASP A 327 -23.51 -17.73 4.05
N LYS A 328 -23.50 -18.40 2.88
CA LYS A 328 -22.72 -18.00 1.68
C LYS A 328 -23.16 -16.69 1.02
N LYS A 329 -24.28 -16.07 1.42
CA LYS A 329 -24.67 -14.73 0.93
C LYS A 329 -23.88 -13.59 1.62
N GLU A 330 -23.12 -13.90 2.67
CA GLU A 330 -22.32 -12.93 3.45
C GLU A 330 -20.80 -13.18 3.36
N LEU A 331 -20.33 -14.07 2.48
CA LEU A 331 -18.92 -14.46 2.33
C LEU A 331 -18.21 -13.72 1.17
N ASP A 332 -18.52 -12.43 1.00
CA ASP A 332 -17.83 -11.54 0.05
C ASP A 332 -17.32 -10.28 0.79
N GLN A 333 -16.94 -10.45 2.06
CA GLN A 333 -16.44 -9.37 2.91
C GLN A 333 -14.99 -9.07 2.52
N LYS A 334 -14.80 -8.19 1.54
CA LYS A 334 -13.48 -7.58 1.28
C LYS A 334 -13.08 -6.68 2.43
N ILE A 335 -11.81 -6.26 2.48
CA ILE A 335 -11.44 -5.11 3.31
C ILE A 335 -12.33 -3.97 2.87
N ASP A 336 -13.23 -3.59 3.77
CA ASP A 336 -14.11 -2.47 3.51
C ASP A 336 -13.95 -1.39 4.57
N VAL A 337 -13.58 -1.73 5.80
CA VAL A 337 -13.60 -0.78 6.91
C VAL A 337 -12.21 -0.51 7.46
N ILE A 338 -11.84 0.77 7.56
CA ILE A 338 -10.62 1.27 8.19
C ILE A 338 -10.98 1.90 9.53
N VAL A 339 -10.25 1.51 10.59
CA VAL A 339 -10.48 1.97 11.96
C VAL A 339 -9.21 2.58 12.56
N CYS A 340 -9.39 3.34 13.63
CA CYS A 340 -8.28 3.82 14.46
C CYS A 340 -7.51 2.63 15.03
N LYS A 341 -6.19 2.58 14.82
CA LYS A 341 -5.34 1.51 15.33
C LYS A 341 -5.40 1.38 16.85
N ASN A 342 -5.50 2.51 17.56
CA ASN A 342 -5.45 2.57 19.01
C ASN A 342 -6.72 2.00 19.66
N CYS A 343 -7.90 2.54 19.31
CA CYS A 343 -9.17 2.22 19.98
C CYS A 343 -10.19 1.46 19.12
N GLY A 344 -9.95 1.28 17.81
CA GLY A 344 -10.87 0.58 16.91
C GLY A 344 -12.07 1.40 16.44
N THR A 345 -12.14 2.71 16.73
CA THR A 345 -13.20 3.59 16.24
C THR A 345 -13.19 3.66 14.70
N LEU A 346 -14.37 3.56 14.07
CA LEU A 346 -14.55 3.71 12.64
C LEU A 346 -14.00 5.06 12.14
N LEU A 347 -13.17 5.02 11.09
CA LEU A 347 -12.63 6.20 10.44
C LEU A 347 -13.18 6.37 9.03
N CYS A 348 -13.14 5.35 8.19
CA CYS A 348 -13.70 5.41 6.83
C CYS A 348 -13.88 4.01 6.24
N ASN A 349 -14.58 3.96 5.11
CA ASN A 349 -14.62 2.77 4.27
C ASN A 349 -13.59 2.86 3.14
N MET A 350 -13.23 1.73 2.56
CA MET A 350 -12.33 1.63 1.41
C MET A 350 -12.86 2.40 0.21
N SER A 351 -14.18 2.45 0.03
CA SER A 351 -14.85 3.27 -0.99
C SER A 351 -14.51 4.76 -0.92
N GLN A 352 -13.95 5.24 0.19
CA GLN A 352 -13.47 6.61 0.32
C GLN A 352 -12.03 6.79 -0.17
N MET A 353 -11.29 5.74 -0.52
CA MET A 353 -9.94 5.90 -1.07
C MET A 353 -9.96 6.67 -2.39
N ILE A 354 -9.08 7.66 -2.49
CA ILE A 354 -8.91 8.47 -3.68
C ILE A 354 -7.42 8.59 -4.03
N ASN A 355 -7.14 8.81 -5.31
CA ASN A 355 -5.78 8.99 -5.79
C ASN A 355 -5.56 10.48 -6.02
N VAL A 356 -4.82 11.12 -5.12
CA VAL A 356 -4.33 12.49 -5.32
C VAL A 356 -2.85 12.49 -5.71
N SER A 357 -2.28 11.34 -6.04
CA SER A 357 -0.92 11.15 -6.53
C SER A 357 -0.88 10.12 -7.67
N ILE A 358 -0.06 10.35 -8.70
CA ILE A 358 0.15 9.36 -9.78
C ILE A 358 0.85 8.09 -9.29
N GLU A 359 1.58 8.15 -8.17
CA GLU A 359 2.22 6.99 -7.53
C GLU A 359 1.21 6.04 -6.87
N GLY A 360 -0.03 6.47 -6.67
CA GLY A 360 -1.12 5.67 -6.13
C GLY A 360 -1.66 6.27 -4.84
N ASN A 361 -2.12 5.40 -3.95
CA ASN A 361 -2.94 5.78 -2.80
C ASN A 361 -2.11 5.85 -1.53
N SER A 362 -0.89 5.29 -1.58
CA SER A 362 0.10 5.36 -0.51
C SER A 362 1.42 5.91 -1.03
N ALA A 363 1.96 6.89 -0.30
CA ALA A 363 3.29 7.45 -0.55
C ALA A 363 3.90 7.95 0.77
N HIS A 364 5.22 8.12 0.77
CA HIS A 364 5.96 8.67 1.90
C HIS A 364 6.13 10.18 1.75
N TYR A 365 5.89 10.91 2.84
CA TYR A 365 6.07 12.35 2.92
C TYR A 365 6.75 12.74 4.22
N VAL A 366 7.47 13.86 4.21
CA VAL A 366 8.29 14.32 5.33
C VAL A 366 7.68 15.59 5.88
N ASN A 367 7.43 15.64 7.18
CA ASN A 367 7.01 16.88 7.81
C ASN A 367 8.22 17.79 8.09
N PRO A 368 8.00 19.09 8.42
CA PRO A 368 9.09 20.02 8.75
C PRO A 368 9.99 19.57 9.91
N GLY A 369 9.48 18.72 10.81
CA GLY A 369 10.26 18.13 11.90
C GLY A 369 11.13 16.94 11.48
N GLY A 370 11.21 16.61 10.18
CA GLY A 370 12.00 15.49 9.66
C GLY A 370 11.33 14.12 9.79
N TYR A 371 10.09 14.04 10.29
CA TYR A 371 9.38 12.77 10.43
C TYR A 371 8.75 12.33 9.11
N VAL A 372 9.06 11.10 8.72
CA VAL A 372 8.47 10.45 7.55
C VAL A 372 7.12 9.83 7.92
N HIS A 373 6.11 10.14 7.12
CA HIS A 373 4.77 9.60 7.22
C HIS A 373 4.45 8.81 5.94
N ASP A 374 4.05 7.55 6.12
CA ASP A 374 3.37 6.77 5.08
C ASP A 374 1.89 7.15 5.13
N LEU A 375 1.39 7.76 4.06
CA LEU A 375 0.06 8.37 3.99
C LEU A 375 -0.86 7.65 3.03
N PHE A 376 -2.11 7.49 3.45
CA PHE A 376 -3.24 7.16 2.57
C PHE A 376 -4.15 8.35 2.33
N THR A 377 -4.62 8.49 1.10
CA THR A 377 -5.55 9.57 0.75
C THR A 377 -6.97 9.07 0.60
N VAL A 378 -7.89 9.70 1.31
CA VAL A 378 -9.33 9.37 1.31
C VAL A 378 -10.17 10.63 1.18
N SER A 379 -11.34 10.55 0.55
CA SER A 379 -12.26 11.68 0.39
C SER A 379 -12.82 12.15 1.72
N GLU A 380 -13.30 11.24 2.56
CA GLU A 380 -13.97 11.56 3.81
C GLU A 380 -13.53 10.63 4.95
N VAL A 381 -13.53 11.19 6.16
CA VAL A 381 -13.19 10.51 7.41
C VAL A 381 -14.17 10.93 8.49
N VAL A 382 -14.81 9.94 9.13
CA VAL A 382 -15.68 10.12 10.28
C VAL A 382 -14.89 9.99 11.59
N SER A 383 -15.49 10.45 12.69
CA SER A 383 -14.94 10.27 14.04
C SER A 383 -13.54 10.90 14.24
N THR A 384 -13.30 12.06 13.64
CA THR A 384 -12.10 12.87 13.90
C THR A 384 -12.45 14.29 14.33
N ILE A 385 -11.53 14.91 15.08
CA ILE A 385 -11.64 16.30 15.55
C ILE A 385 -10.42 17.06 15.04
N ALA A 386 -10.67 18.25 14.47
CA ALA A 386 -9.60 19.14 14.00
C ALA A 386 -8.85 19.78 15.18
N ARG A 387 -7.54 19.91 15.04
CA ARG A 387 -6.65 20.61 15.98
C ARG A 387 -5.90 21.72 15.25
N GLY A 388 -5.98 22.93 15.80
CA GLY A 388 -5.34 24.11 15.23
C GLY A 388 -6.09 24.71 14.04
N ILE A 389 -5.40 25.58 13.31
CA ILE A 389 -5.92 26.33 12.16
C ILE A 389 -5.29 25.76 10.87
N PRO A 390 -5.99 25.75 9.72
CA PRO A 390 -5.41 25.29 8.46
C PRO A 390 -4.13 26.04 8.08
N SER A 391 -3.05 25.31 7.79
CA SER A 391 -1.75 25.86 7.37
C SER A 391 -1.37 25.43 5.96
N ALA A 392 -0.74 26.32 5.19
CA ALA A 392 -0.14 26.00 3.90
C ALA A 392 1.36 25.63 4.01
N GLU A 393 1.94 25.77 5.19
CA GLU A 393 3.36 25.57 5.44
C GLU A 393 3.79 24.14 5.12
N CYS A 394 4.78 23.98 4.24
CA CYS A 394 5.30 22.67 3.82
C CYS A 394 4.22 21.65 3.43
N SER A 395 3.12 22.12 2.82
CA SER A 395 2.05 21.23 2.36
C SER A 395 2.55 20.25 1.30
N TRP A 396 2.30 18.97 1.50
CA TRP A 396 2.65 17.90 0.56
C TRP A 396 1.83 17.92 -0.73
N PHE A 397 0.68 18.61 -0.69
CA PHE A 397 -0.23 18.78 -1.81
C PHE A 397 -0.35 20.29 -2.11
N PRO A 398 0.48 20.82 -3.04
CA PRO A 398 0.53 22.25 -3.33
C PRO A 398 -0.86 22.83 -3.66
N GLY A 399 -1.18 23.98 -3.05
CA GLY A 399 -2.50 24.61 -3.19
C GLY A 399 -3.57 24.11 -2.20
N TYR A 400 -3.25 23.12 -1.36
CA TYR A 400 -4.05 22.74 -0.19
C TYR A 400 -3.43 23.23 1.12
N LYS A 401 -4.29 23.64 2.06
CA LYS A 401 -3.94 23.84 3.47
C LYS A 401 -4.27 22.59 4.26
N TRP A 402 -3.38 22.16 5.13
CA TRP A 402 -3.59 21.02 6.02
C TRP A 402 -4.00 21.46 7.43
N THR A 403 -4.82 20.64 8.08
CA THR A 403 -5.18 20.76 9.51
C THR A 403 -4.97 19.41 10.17
N ILE A 404 -4.41 19.39 11.39
CA ILE A 404 -4.20 18.15 12.14
C ILE A 404 -5.55 17.58 12.57
N HIS A 405 -5.72 16.26 12.46
CA HIS A 405 -6.92 15.56 12.91
C HIS A 405 -6.57 14.41 13.87
N GLU A 406 -7.28 14.38 14.99
CA GLU A 406 -7.19 13.36 16.03
C GLU A 406 -8.46 12.50 16.05
N CYS A 407 -8.35 11.25 16.48
CA CYS A 407 -9.51 10.40 16.72
C CYS A 407 -10.40 11.01 17.81
N SER A 408 -11.70 11.17 17.51
CA SER A 408 -12.65 11.78 18.45
C SER A 408 -12.84 11.00 19.75
N HIS A 409 -12.52 9.71 19.74
CA HIS A 409 -12.70 8.83 20.90
C HIS A 409 -11.46 8.74 21.80
N CYS A 410 -10.27 8.52 21.23
CA CYS A 410 -9.05 8.31 22.01
C CYS A 410 -8.02 9.44 21.94
N GLY A 411 -8.26 10.48 21.14
CA GLY A 411 -7.35 11.62 20.98
C GLY A 411 -6.06 11.31 20.19
N GLN A 412 -5.86 10.07 19.72
CA GLN A 412 -4.67 9.71 18.94
C GLN A 412 -4.65 10.48 17.61
N HIS A 413 -3.50 11.03 17.24
CA HIS A 413 -3.28 11.63 15.92
C HIS A 413 -3.58 10.62 14.81
N VAL A 414 -4.47 10.95 13.89
CA VAL A 414 -4.92 10.08 12.78
C VAL A 414 -4.34 10.53 11.44
N GLY A 415 -4.12 11.83 11.26
CA GLY A 415 -3.59 12.40 10.03
C GLY A 415 -4.01 13.84 9.85
N TRP A 416 -4.22 14.26 8.61
CA TRP A 416 -4.51 15.65 8.26
C TRP A 416 -5.70 15.76 7.32
N ARG A 417 -6.47 16.85 7.46
CA ARG A 417 -7.45 17.28 6.45
C ARG A 417 -6.84 18.34 5.56
N PHE A 418 -6.88 18.11 4.26
CA PHE A 418 -6.42 19.04 3.23
C PHE A 418 -7.63 19.78 2.65
N THR A 419 -7.56 21.11 2.56
CA THR A 419 -8.63 21.97 2.06
C THR A 419 -8.11 22.98 1.06
N SER A 420 -8.89 23.25 0.01
CA SER A 420 -8.60 24.28 -0.98
C SER A 420 -9.88 24.99 -1.40
N SER A 421 -9.81 26.31 -1.60
CA SER A 421 -10.92 27.09 -2.16
C SER A 421 -11.00 26.99 -3.68
N ASN A 422 -9.88 26.71 -4.34
CA ASN A 422 -9.73 26.85 -5.80
C ASN A 422 -9.53 25.53 -6.54
N LEU A 423 -9.25 24.43 -5.82
CA LEU A 423 -8.92 23.12 -6.40
C LEU A 423 -10.03 22.10 -6.20
N SER A 424 -10.08 21.13 -7.10
CA SER A 424 -10.92 19.93 -7.00
C SER A 424 -10.02 18.70 -6.77
N PRO A 425 -10.27 17.89 -5.72
CA PRO A 425 -11.39 17.99 -4.77
C PRO A 425 -11.27 19.19 -3.81
N ARG A 426 -12.40 19.72 -3.30
CA ARG A 426 -12.40 20.85 -2.34
C ARG A 426 -11.70 20.50 -1.03
N SER A 427 -11.87 19.26 -0.58
CA SER A 427 -11.14 18.71 0.55
C SER A 427 -10.94 17.22 0.41
N PHE A 428 -9.97 16.71 1.14
CA PHE A 428 -9.74 15.28 1.36
C PHE A 428 -8.93 15.10 2.65
N PHE A 429 -8.68 13.86 3.05
CA PHE A 429 -7.85 13.51 4.19
C PHE A 429 -6.61 12.72 3.77
N GLY A 430 -5.51 12.99 4.44
CA GLY A 430 -4.32 12.16 4.46
C GLY A 430 -4.19 11.43 5.79
N LEU A 431 -4.48 10.13 5.82
CA LEU A 431 -4.39 9.27 7.00
C LEU A 431 -2.98 8.69 7.13
N THR A 432 -2.34 8.81 8.31
CA THR A 432 -1.05 8.15 8.51
C THR A 432 -1.25 6.66 8.82
N ARG A 433 -0.52 5.79 8.10
CA ARG A 433 -0.59 4.34 8.25
C ARG A 433 -0.38 3.87 9.69
N ARG A 434 0.49 4.55 10.45
CA ARG A 434 0.79 4.24 11.86
C ARG A 434 -0.47 4.28 12.74
N SER A 435 -1.49 5.04 12.36
CA SER A 435 -2.68 5.29 13.19
C SER A 435 -3.93 4.56 12.71
N ILE A 436 -3.84 3.77 11.64
CA ILE A 436 -4.98 3.04 11.06
C ILE A 436 -4.72 1.53 11.01
N ARG A 437 -5.80 0.76 10.91
CA ARG A 437 -5.78 -0.67 10.56
C ARG A 437 -7.13 -1.09 9.94
N PRO A 438 -7.20 -2.21 9.21
CA PRO A 438 -8.47 -2.81 8.80
C PRO A 438 -9.29 -3.25 10.03
N ALA A 439 -10.61 -3.09 10.03
CA ALA A 439 -11.47 -3.42 11.17
C ALA A 439 -11.29 -4.88 11.65
N ASP A 440 -11.23 -5.82 10.69
CA ASP A 440 -11.22 -7.26 10.93
C ASP A 440 -9.83 -7.86 11.19
N SER A 441 -8.83 -6.99 11.38
CA SER A 441 -7.58 -7.35 12.06
C SER A 441 -7.86 -7.55 13.55
N ARG A 442 -8.60 -8.61 13.90
CA ARG A 442 -8.76 -9.01 15.30
C ARG A 442 -7.37 -9.17 15.88
N ARG A 443 -6.98 -8.27 16.79
CA ARG A 443 -5.85 -8.51 17.67
C ARG A 443 -6.09 -9.89 18.29
N PRO A 444 -5.16 -10.85 18.28
CA PRO A 444 -5.11 -11.72 19.43
C PRO A 444 -4.96 -10.77 20.62
N ILE A 445 -5.98 -10.75 21.48
CA ILE A 445 -5.87 -10.13 22.79
C ILE A 445 -4.55 -10.65 23.35
N THR A 446 -3.61 -9.74 23.56
CA THR A 446 -2.44 -9.92 24.41
C THR A 446 -2.87 -10.68 25.67
N SER A 447 -2.68 -12.00 25.67
CA SER A 447 -2.83 -12.89 26.83
C SER A 447 -2.35 -14.34 26.61
N THR A 448 -2.01 -14.80 25.39
CA THR A 448 -1.72 -16.24 25.20
C THR A 448 -0.33 -16.60 24.65
N ILE A 449 0.48 -15.66 24.14
CA ILE A 449 1.84 -16.00 23.65
C ILE A 449 2.89 -16.04 24.79
N GLN A 450 2.59 -15.51 25.97
CA GLN A 450 3.45 -15.66 27.16
C GLN A 450 3.20 -16.93 27.99
N ARG A 451 2.29 -17.83 27.57
CA ARG A 451 1.92 -19.02 28.37
C ARG A 451 2.36 -20.37 27.81
N ILE A 452 3.03 -20.41 26.66
CA ILE A 452 3.49 -21.68 26.06
C ILE A 452 4.98 -21.97 26.35
N GLU A 453 5.77 -20.99 26.81
CA GLU A 453 7.18 -21.22 27.19
C GLU A 453 7.40 -21.51 28.69
N GLN A 454 6.34 -21.66 29.50
CA GLN A 454 6.44 -22.04 30.92
C GLN A 454 5.86 -23.42 31.28
N LEU A 455 5.43 -24.22 30.28
CA LEU A 455 4.94 -25.60 30.52
C LEU A 455 5.77 -26.67 29.80
N ALA A 456 6.98 -26.33 29.33
CA ALA A 456 7.94 -27.28 28.77
C ALA A 456 9.20 -27.45 29.64
N ILE A 457 9.08 -27.25 30.95
CA ILE A 457 10.04 -27.69 31.96
C ILE A 457 9.26 -28.27 33.15
N ILE A 458 8.86 -29.54 33.02
CA ILE A 458 8.81 -30.56 34.09
C ILE A 458 9.32 -31.86 33.47
#